data_AF-A0A1L6R7H7-F1
#
_entry.id   AF-A0A1L6R7H7-F1
#
_cell.length_a   1.000
_cell.length_b   1.000
_cell.length_c   1.000
_cell.angle_alpha   90.00
_cell.angle_beta   90.00
_cell.angle_gamma   90.00
#
_symmetry.space_group_name_H-M   'P 1'
#
loop_
_entity.id
_entity.type
_entity.pdbx_description
1 polymer ?
#
loop_
_entity_poly.entity_id
_entity_poly.type
_entity_poly.pdbx_seq_one_letter_code
_entity_poly.pdbx_strand_id
1 'polypeptide(L)'
;MKKVIYFLTAMLFSCGTETRSQELLIINYLEDASNGVKTDLKIDILDIEMSDVTIADSLSFIETKFQERIAKEEESIESFKSNIKSAKEENKSLDRSNVDNLAKISANKSVIKLYENGLEKALLSLKKNQDQKAVALGKYENQDENVVLVKKGVTNFSFFNPKLDTRQERTETFVFSKDASKVLGIIYKGRLGRKR
;
A
#
# COMPACT_ATOMS: atom_id res chain seq x y z
N MET A 1 -23.72 -15.01 -61.06
CA MET A 1 -22.54 -15.89 -61.14
C MET A 1 -21.61 -15.55 -59.99
N LYS A 2 -21.18 -16.56 -59.23
CA LYS A 2 -20.21 -16.47 -58.12
C LYS A 2 -18.83 -16.09 -58.67
N LYS A 3 -18.05 -15.32 -57.91
CA LYS A 3 -16.63 -15.56 -57.55
C LYS A 3 -16.14 -14.42 -56.63
N VAL A 4 -16.04 -14.68 -55.32
CA VAL A 4 -14.86 -15.15 -54.55
C VAL A 4 -14.00 -13.99 -54.03
N ILE A 5 -13.71 -14.11 -52.73
CA ILE A 5 -13.21 -13.16 -51.74
C ILE A 5 -11.67 -13.27 -51.62
N TYR A 6 -11.06 -12.26 -50.99
CA TYR A 6 -9.94 -12.30 -50.02
C TYR A 6 -8.60 -11.72 -50.44
N PHE A 7 -8.13 -10.77 -49.61
CA PHE A 7 -6.80 -10.61 -48.97
C PHE A 7 -6.60 -9.10 -48.69
N LEU A 8 -6.19 -8.59 -47.53
CA LEU A 8 -5.32 -9.13 -46.49
C LEU A 8 -5.48 -8.25 -45.22
N THR A 9 -6.27 -8.70 -44.24
CA THR A 9 -6.17 -8.23 -42.85
C THR A 9 -5.10 -9.06 -42.14
N ALA A 10 -3.88 -8.54 -42.09
CA ALA A 10 -2.78 -9.11 -41.32
C ALA A 10 -2.20 -8.05 -40.39
N MET A 11 -2.83 -7.85 -39.22
CA MET A 11 -2.22 -7.02 -38.17
C MET A 11 -2.71 -7.28 -36.73
N LEU A 12 -3.24 -8.47 -36.39
CA LEU A 12 -3.76 -8.72 -35.03
C LEU A 12 -3.42 -10.13 -34.48
N PHE A 13 -2.15 -10.52 -34.42
CA PHE A 13 -1.73 -11.72 -33.67
C PHE A 13 -0.35 -11.59 -32.99
N SER A 14 -0.04 -10.45 -32.37
CA SER A 14 1.16 -10.33 -31.51
C SER A 14 0.87 -10.43 -30.00
N CYS A 15 -0.39 -10.67 -29.60
CA CYS A 15 -0.78 -10.68 -28.18
C CYS A 15 -0.48 -12.01 -27.45
N GLY A 16 0.02 -13.05 -28.14
CA GLY A 16 0.29 -14.37 -27.54
C GLY A 16 1.74 -14.62 -27.09
N THR A 17 2.71 -13.85 -27.61
CA THR A 17 4.13 -14.05 -27.30
C THR A 17 4.55 -13.41 -25.98
N GLU A 18 3.92 -12.30 -25.59
CA GLU A 18 4.21 -11.61 -24.33
C GLU A 18 3.65 -12.36 -23.11
N THR A 19 2.44 -12.91 -23.21
CA THR A 19 1.84 -13.69 -22.11
C THR A 19 2.67 -14.94 -21.80
N ARG A 20 3.08 -15.68 -22.84
CA ARG A 20 3.91 -16.89 -22.66
C ARG A 20 5.28 -16.60 -22.07
N SER A 21 5.90 -15.47 -22.40
CA SER A 21 7.18 -15.09 -21.80
C SER A 21 7.02 -14.74 -20.32
N GLN A 22 5.94 -14.05 -19.95
CA GLN A 22 5.59 -13.73 -18.56
C GLN A 22 5.29 -14.97 -17.73
N GLU A 23 4.53 -15.93 -18.26
CA GLU A 23 4.28 -17.23 -17.61
C GLU A 23 5.58 -17.94 -17.24
N LEU A 24 6.52 -18.03 -18.19
CA LEU A 24 7.84 -18.64 -17.96
C LEU A 24 8.64 -17.88 -16.91
N LEU A 25 8.58 -16.56 -16.87
CA LEU A 25 9.26 -15.78 -15.84
C LEU A 25 8.70 -16.07 -14.44
N ILE A 26 7.38 -16.24 -14.31
CA ILE A 26 6.73 -16.62 -13.04
C ILE A 26 7.13 -18.04 -12.63
N ILE A 27 7.06 -19.01 -13.54
CA ILE A 27 7.43 -20.41 -13.26
C ILE A 27 8.88 -20.47 -12.79
N ASN A 28 9.81 -19.89 -13.55
CA ASN A 28 11.21 -19.83 -13.16
C ASN A 28 11.37 -19.13 -11.79
N TYR A 29 10.69 -17.99 -11.61
CA TYR A 29 10.74 -17.28 -10.34
C TYR A 29 10.23 -18.14 -9.19
N LEU A 30 9.20 -18.98 -9.36
CA LEU A 30 8.65 -19.83 -8.30
C LEU A 30 9.53 -21.06 -8.02
N GLU A 31 10.07 -21.68 -9.06
CA GLU A 31 10.87 -22.90 -8.98
C GLU A 31 12.31 -22.68 -8.51
N ASP A 32 12.86 -21.48 -8.69
CA ASP A 32 14.21 -21.13 -8.23
C ASP A 32 14.28 -21.00 -6.70
N ALA A 33 14.77 -22.00 -5.97
CA ALA A 33 14.99 -21.83 -4.53
C ALA A 33 16.11 -20.81 -4.25
N SER A 34 16.10 -20.18 -3.07
CA SER A 34 17.08 -19.15 -2.66
C SER A 34 18.53 -19.65 -2.56
N ASN A 35 18.76 -20.96 -2.69
CA ASN A 35 20.07 -21.61 -2.76
C ASN A 35 20.47 -22.03 -4.19
N GLY A 36 19.71 -21.61 -5.21
CA GLY A 36 19.96 -21.96 -6.60
C GLY A 36 19.48 -23.35 -7.02
N VAL A 37 18.80 -24.09 -6.14
CA VAL A 37 18.21 -25.39 -6.48
C VAL A 37 16.86 -25.18 -7.15
N LYS A 38 16.69 -25.72 -8.36
CA LYS A 38 15.38 -25.72 -9.04
C LYS A 38 14.50 -26.84 -8.51
N THR A 39 13.26 -26.50 -8.20
CA THR A 39 12.21 -27.46 -7.81
C THR A 39 11.27 -27.68 -8.99
N ASP A 40 10.93 -28.94 -9.31
CA ASP A 40 9.90 -29.24 -10.32
C ASP A 40 8.54 -29.25 -9.63
N LEU A 41 7.91 -28.07 -9.57
CA LEU A 41 6.60 -27.89 -8.94
C LEU A 41 5.46 -28.15 -9.93
N LYS A 42 5.77 -28.50 -11.19
CA LYS A 42 4.81 -28.75 -12.27
C LYS A 42 3.75 -27.65 -12.34
N ILE A 43 4.22 -26.41 -12.31
CA ILE A 43 3.37 -25.22 -12.25
C ILE A 43 2.68 -25.03 -13.59
N ASP A 44 1.36 -24.88 -13.55
CA ASP A 44 0.57 -24.46 -14.70
C ASP A 44 -0.04 -23.09 -14.40
N ILE A 45 0.30 -22.11 -15.23
CA ILE A 45 -0.33 -20.80 -15.16
C ILE A 45 -1.72 -20.90 -15.79
N LEU A 46 -2.74 -20.48 -15.04
CA LEU A 46 -4.13 -20.50 -15.47
C LEU A 46 -4.54 -19.16 -16.07
N ASP A 47 -4.08 -18.06 -15.46
CA ASP A 47 -4.37 -16.71 -15.90
C ASP A 47 -3.34 -15.70 -15.37
N ILE A 48 -3.12 -14.61 -16.11
CA ILE A 48 -2.30 -13.46 -15.71
C ILE A 48 -2.99 -12.17 -16.14
N GLU A 49 -3.42 -11.38 -15.15
CA GLU A 49 -3.88 -10.01 -15.38
C GLU A 49 -2.75 -9.02 -15.11
N MET A 50 -2.21 -8.45 -16.21
CA MET A 50 -1.15 -7.45 -16.15
C MET A 50 -1.71 -6.03 -16.11
N SER A 51 -1.14 -5.21 -15.23
CA SER A 51 -1.45 -3.78 -15.11
C SER A 51 -0.18 -2.97 -14.85
N ASP A 52 -0.17 -1.74 -15.33
CA ASP A 52 0.92 -0.81 -15.07
C ASP A 52 0.75 -0.16 -13.70
N VAL A 53 1.86 0.03 -13.00
CA VAL A 53 1.94 0.87 -11.81
C VAL A 53 2.79 2.07 -12.16
N THR A 54 2.18 3.23 -12.15
CA THR A 54 2.73 4.49 -12.65
C THR A 54 3.21 5.39 -11.51
N ILE A 55 3.83 6.51 -11.87
CA ILE A 55 4.09 7.60 -10.93
C ILE A 55 2.77 8.16 -10.39
N ALA A 56 1.73 8.30 -11.21
CA ALA A 56 0.40 8.75 -10.79
C ALA A 56 -0.15 7.88 -9.64
N ASP A 57 -0.04 6.55 -9.76
CA ASP A 57 -0.48 5.61 -8.72
C ASP A 57 0.31 5.81 -7.41
N SER A 58 1.61 6.07 -7.53
CA SER A 58 2.47 6.33 -6.37
C SER A 58 2.13 7.66 -5.69
N LEU A 59 1.89 8.72 -6.47
CA LEU A 59 1.46 10.02 -5.97
C LEU A 59 0.13 9.91 -5.24
N SER A 60 -0.88 9.29 -5.88
CA SER A 60 -2.20 9.06 -5.28
C SER A 60 -2.11 8.28 -3.97
N PHE A 61 -1.30 7.21 -3.94
CA PHE A 61 -1.08 6.43 -2.72
C PHE A 61 -0.43 7.26 -1.60
N ILE A 62 0.61 8.03 -1.93
CA ILE A 62 1.32 8.90 -0.96
C ILE A 62 0.35 9.95 -0.42
N GLU A 63 -0.39 10.63 -1.29
CA GLU A 63 -1.35 11.66 -0.91
C GLU A 63 -2.43 11.13 0.02
N THR A 64 -3.10 10.04 -0.37
CA THR A 64 -4.16 9.41 0.42
C THR A 64 -3.65 9.03 1.80
N LYS A 65 -2.50 8.35 1.86
CA LYS A 65 -1.90 7.90 3.12
C LYS A 65 -1.54 9.05 4.06
N PHE A 66 -1.03 10.15 3.53
CA PHE A 66 -0.70 11.32 4.36
C PHE A 66 -1.93 12.14 4.73
N GLN A 67 -2.93 12.24 3.86
CA GLN A 67 -4.22 12.87 4.18
C GLN A 67 -4.89 12.17 5.36
N GLU A 68 -4.98 10.84 5.35
CA GLU A 68 -5.53 10.05 6.45
C GLU A 68 -4.79 10.29 7.78
N ARG A 69 -3.46 10.34 7.73
CA ARG A 69 -2.63 10.61 8.92
C ARG A 69 -2.85 12.02 9.45
N ILE A 70 -2.83 13.02 8.57
CA ILE A 70 -3.04 14.41 8.92
C ILE A 70 -4.43 14.60 9.56
N ALA A 71 -5.47 14.06 8.93
CA ALA A 71 -6.84 14.14 9.45
C ALA A 71 -6.96 13.54 10.86
N LYS A 72 -6.30 12.39 11.10
CA LYS A 72 -6.29 11.76 12.44
C LYS A 72 -5.57 12.61 13.49
N GLU A 73 -4.47 13.26 13.14
CA GLU A 73 -3.78 14.18 14.06
C GLU A 73 -4.63 15.43 14.32
N GLU A 74 -5.30 15.98 13.31
CA GLU A 74 -6.22 17.12 13.45
C GLU A 74 -7.40 16.79 14.36
N GLU A 75 -8.02 15.62 14.19
CA GLU A 75 -9.09 15.13 15.09
C GLU A 75 -8.59 15.01 16.53
N SER A 76 -7.38 14.47 16.72
CA SER A 76 -6.75 14.35 18.04
C SER A 76 -6.50 15.72 18.67
N ILE A 77 -6.01 16.69 17.89
CA ILE A 77 -5.77 18.07 18.32
C ILE A 77 -7.07 18.73 18.79
N GLU A 78 -8.14 18.62 18.01
CA GLU A 78 -9.44 19.21 18.37
C GLU A 78 -10.05 18.55 19.61
N SER A 79 -9.92 17.23 19.74
CA SER A 79 -10.30 16.51 20.95
C SER A 79 -9.56 17.01 22.19
N PHE A 80 -8.22 17.15 22.13
CA PHE A 80 -7.44 17.68 23.25
C PHE A 80 -7.83 19.12 23.60
N LYS A 81 -7.98 20.01 22.60
CA LYS A 81 -8.42 21.39 22.82
C LYS A 81 -9.78 21.45 23.49
N SER A 82 -10.74 20.65 23.02
CA SER A 82 -12.09 20.57 23.58
C SER A 82 -12.08 20.12 25.04
N ASN A 83 -11.30 19.08 25.36
CA ASN A 83 -11.17 18.57 26.72
C ASN A 83 -10.49 19.57 27.67
N ILE A 84 -9.42 20.24 27.20
CA ILE A 84 -8.75 21.31 27.95
C ILE A 84 -9.73 22.45 28.24
N LYS A 85 -10.49 22.89 27.23
CA LYS A 85 -11.50 23.94 27.36
C LYS A 85 -12.57 23.55 28.39
N SER A 86 -13.13 22.35 28.26
CA SER A 86 -14.17 21.83 29.16
C SER A 86 -13.70 21.78 30.61
N ALA A 87 -12.51 21.25 30.87
CA ALA A 87 -11.93 21.21 32.22
C ALA A 87 -11.63 22.60 32.79
N LYS A 88 -11.21 23.56 31.93
CA LYS A 88 -11.01 24.96 32.32
C LYS A 88 -12.33 25.66 32.64
N GLU A 89 -13.40 25.36 31.91
CA GLU A 89 -14.75 25.91 32.15
C GLU A 89 -15.38 25.34 33.43
N GLU A 90 -15.27 24.04 33.65
CA GLU A 90 -15.71 23.40 34.90
C GLU A 90 -15.03 24.05 36.11
N ASN A 91 -13.70 24.19 36.07
CA ASN A 91 -12.94 24.85 37.13
C ASN A 91 -13.35 26.31 37.42
N LYS A 92 -13.90 27.02 36.43
CA LYS A 92 -14.43 28.39 36.63
C LYS A 92 -15.80 28.39 37.29
N SER A 93 -16.59 27.34 37.07
CA SER A 93 -17.94 27.20 37.62
C SER A 93 -17.97 26.75 39.09
N LEU A 94 -16.88 26.14 39.57
CA LEU A 94 -16.78 25.61 40.92
C LEU A 94 -16.51 26.71 41.97
N ASP A 95 -17.30 26.72 43.05
CA ASP A 95 -17.04 27.55 44.22
C ASP A 95 -15.79 27.07 44.96
N ARG A 96 -14.81 27.96 45.09
CA ARG A 96 -13.50 27.70 45.73
C ARG A 96 -13.56 27.72 47.25
N SER A 97 -14.64 28.19 47.86
CA SER A 97 -14.83 28.14 49.31
C SER A 97 -15.13 26.72 49.82
N ASN A 98 -15.61 25.84 48.93
CA ASN A 98 -15.91 24.45 49.22
C ASN A 98 -14.65 23.56 49.04
N VAL A 99 -14.27 22.84 50.11
CA VAL A 99 -13.07 21.98 50.15
C VAL A 99 -13.12 20.83 49.13
N ASP A 100 -14.28 20.22 48.88
CA ASP A 100 -14.43 19.14 47.91
C ASP A 100 -14.23 19.65 46.47
N ASN A 101 -14.64 20.89 46.20
CA ASN A 101 -14.40 21.54 44.92
C ASN A 101 -12.91 21.86 44.70
N LEU A 102 -12.14 22.14 45.75
CA LEU A 102 -10.69 22.34 45.63
C LEU A 102 -9.99 21.05 45.16
N ALA A 103 -10.43 19.89 45.65
CA ALA A 103 -9.93 18.60 45.18
C ALA A 103 -10.23 18.38 43.69
N LYS A 104 -11.46 18.67 43.25
CA LYS A 104 -11.85 18.61 41.82
C LYS A 104 -11.03 19.55 40.95
N ILE A 105 -10.83 20.80 41.38
CA ILE A 105 -9.99 21.77 40.67
C ILE A 105 -8.56 21.25 40.51
N SER A 106 -8.01 20.65 41.56
CA SER A 106 -6.67 20.05 41.53
C SER A 106 -6.59 18.86 40.56
N ALA A 107 -7.58 17.97 40.58
CA ALA A 107 -7.67 16.86 39.64
C ALA A 107 -7.77 17.37 38.18
N ASN A 108 -8.62 18.36 37.92
CA ASN A 108 -8.78 18.96 36.62
C ASN A 108 -7.49 19.65 36.13
N LYS A 109 -6.69 20.26 37.01
CA LYS A 109 -5.36 20.78 36.63
C LYS A 109 -4.43 19.67 36.12
N SER A 110 -4.42 18.51 36.78
CA SER A 110 -3.64 17.35 36.34
C SER A 110 -4.12 16.83 34.99
N VAL A 111 -5.44 16.74 34.80
CA VAL A 111 -6.07 16.35 33.53
C VAL A 111 -5.74 17.33 32.41
N ILE A 112 -5.84 18.64 32.66
CA ILE A 112 -5.44 19.69 31.71
C ILE A 112 -3.98 19.49 31.28
N LYS A 113 -3.06 19.29 32.23
CA LYS A 113 -1.65 19.07 31.93
C LYS A 113 -1.42 17.82 31.07
N LEU A 114 -2.16 16.74 31.33
CA LEU A 114 -2.12 15.52 30.52
C LEU A 114 -2.55 15.83 29.07
N TYR A 115 -3.66 16.54 28.89
CA TYR A 115 -4.15 16.90 27.57
C TYR A 115 -3.27 17.93 26.86
N GLU A 116 -2.65 18.87 27.58
CA GLU A 116 -1.68 19.82 27.01
C GLU A 116 -0.45 19.08 26.47
N ASN A 117 0.07 18.08 27.21
CA ASN A 117 1.14 17.21 26.72
C ASN A 117 0.70 16.37 25.51
N GLY A 118 -0.54 15.88 25.49
CA GLY A 118 -1.12 15.16 24.36
C GLY A 118 -1.23 16.04 23.12
N LEU A 119 -1.70 17.28 23.29
CA LEU A 119 -1.80 18.30 22.25
C LEU A 119 -0.43 18.63 21.65
N GLU A 120 0.59 18.83 22.48
CA GLU A 120 1.95 19.08 22.01
C GLU A 120 2.47 17.94 21.13
N LYS A 121 2.29 16.69 21.56
CA LYS A 121 2.68 15.51 20.77
C LYS A 121 1.93 15.40 19.45
N ALA A 122 0.63 15.70 19.44
CA ALA A 122 -0.18 15.67 18.23
C ALA A 122 0.24 16.78 17.25
N LEU A 123 0.51 17.99 17.73
CA LEU A 123 1.04 19.10 16.91
C LEU A 123 2.40 18.77 16.29
N LEU A 124 3.32 18.17 17.06
CA LEU A 124 4.61 17.71 16.55
C LEU A 124 4.45 16.61 15.49
N SER A 125 3.52 15.68 15.71
CA SER A 125 3.22 14.59 14.78
C SER A 125 2.58 15.10 13.49
N LEU A 126 1.67 16.07 13.58
CA LEU A 126 1.07 16.77 12.44
C LEU A 126 2.15 17.41 11.57
N LYS A 127 3.03 18.24 12.17
CA LYS A 127 4.14 18.88 11.46
C LYS A 127 5.04 17.85 10.79
N LYS A 128 5.43 16.80 11.52
CA LYS A 128 6.25 15.72 10.98
C LYS A 128 5.59 15.03 9.79
N ASN A 129 4.28 14.76 9.84
CA ASN A 129 3.54 14.15 8.73
C ASN A 129 3.50 15.08 7.51
N GLN A 130 3.32 16.39 7.71
CA GLN A 130 3.37 17.39 6.63
C GLN A 130 4.75 17.47 5.98
N ASP A 131 5.82 17.53 6.78
CA ASP A 131 7.21 17.55 6.28
C ASP A 131 7.54 16.26 5.51
N GLN A 132 7.14 15.09 6.05
CA GLN A 132 7.34 13.81 5.39
C GLN A 132 6.53 13.68 4.10
N LYS A 133 5.31 14.25 4.04
CA LYS A 133 4.51 14.30 2.82
C LYS A 133 5.26 15.07 1.73
N ALA A 134 5.76 16.26 2.05
CA ALA A 134 6.51 17.08 1.10
C ALA A 134 7.75 16.35 0.57
N VAL A 135 8.53 15.72 1.45
CA VAL A 135 9.71 14.93 1.06
C VAL A 135 9.34 13.72 0.20
N ALA A 136 8.23 13.03 0.50
CA ALA A 136 7.79 11.86 -0.26
C ALA A 136 7.32 12.24 -1.66
N LEU A 137 6.56 13.33 -1.80
CA LEU A 137 6.09 13.84 -3.09
C LEU A 137 7.23 14.44 -3.92
N GLY A 138 8.18 15.13 -3.28
CA GLY A 138 9.34 15.72 -3.95
C GLY A 138 10.22 14.71 -4.70
N LYS A 139 10.14 13.41 -4.39
CA LYS A 139 10.83 12.35 -5.14
C LYS A 139 10.37 12.23 -6.61
N TYR A 140 9.18 12.72 -6.91
CA TYR A 140 8.55 12.65 -8.22
C TYR A 140 8.38 14.04 -8.84
N GLU A 141 8.98 15.08 -8.24
CA GLU A 141 8.90 16.44 -8.75
C GLU A 141 9.45 16.51 -10.18
N ASN A 142 8.70 17.16 -11.08
CA ASN A 142 9.03 17.30 -12.50
C ASN A 142 9.13 15.98 -13.30
N GLN A 143 8.61 14.86 -12.76
CA GLN A 143 8.50 13.61 -13.51
C GLN A 143 7.12 13.50 -14.16
N ASP A 144 7.07 12.85 -15.33
CA ASP A 144 5.80 12.55 -16.01
C ASP A 144 5.02 11.48 -15.24
N GLU A 145 3.79 11.79 -14.86
CA GLU A 145 2.91 10.94 -14.06
C GLU A 145 2.61 9.59 -14.74
N ASN A 146 2.67 9.52 -16.07
CA ASN A 146 2.40 8.31 -16.84
C ASN A 146 3.59 7.34 -16.91
N VAL A 147 4.75 7.70 -16.32
CA VAL A 147 5.91 6.83 -16.30
C VAL A 147 5.59 5.57 -15.50
N VAL A 148 5.69 4.43 -16.18
CA VAL A 148 5.56 3.10 -15.57
C VAL A 148 6.78 2.80 -14.71
N LEU A 149 6.55 2.58 -13.41
CA LEU A 149 7.58 2.21 -12.44
C LEU A 149 7.80 0.71 -12.43
N VAL A 150 6.70 -0.06 -12.38
CA VAL A 150 6.68 -1.53 -12.38
C VAL A 150 5.39 -2.00 -13.04
N LYS A 151 5.34 -3.27 -13.41
CA LYS A 151 4.10 -3.94 -13.81
C LYS A 151 3.64 -4.88 -12.71
N LYS A 152 2.34 -4.92 -12.45
CA LYS A 152 1.70 -5.81 -11.50
C LYS A 152 1.02 -6.92 -12.30
N GLY A 153 1.37 -8.17 -12.02
CA GLY A 153 0.67 -9.35 -12.57
C GLY A 153 -0.09 -10.07 -11.46
N VAL A 154 -1.42 -10.04 -11.52
CA VAL A 154 -2.24 -10.91 -10.67
C VAL A 154 -2.35 -12.24 -11.39
N THR A 155 -1.79 -13.29 -10.78
CA THR A 155 -1.63 -14.58 -11.45
C THR A 155 -2.36 -15.66 -10.69
N ASN A 156 -3.24 -16.37 -11.39
CA ASN A 156 -3.79 -17.63 -10.93
C ASN A 156 -2.95 -18.77 -11.52
N PHE A 157 -2.49 -19.68 -10.66
CA PHE A 157 -1.69 -20.82 -11.09
C PHE A 157 -1.98 -22.04 -10.23
N SER A 158 -1.79 -23.21 -10.82
CA SER A 158 -1.80 -24.48 -10.10
C SER A 158 -0.37 -25.01 -9.94
N PHE A 159 -0.10 -25.69 -8.84
CA PHE A 159 1.18 -26.34 -8.59
C PHE A 159 0.96 -27.69 -7.91
N PHE A 160 1.88 -28.63 -8.13
CA PHE A 160 1.88 -29.92 -7.47
C PHE A 160 2.57 -29.82 -6.12
N ASN A 161 1.87 -30.19 -5.04
CA ASN A 161 2.44 -30.24 -3.70
C ASN A 161 2.93 -31.66 -3.39
N PRO A 162 4.26 -31.92 -3.41
CA PRO A 162 4.79 -33.27 -3.23
C PRO A 162 4.56 -33.84 -1.83
N LYS A 163 4.29 -32.99 -0.82
CA LYS A 163 3.97 -33.46 0.54
C LYS A 163 2.55 -33.99 0.66
N LEU A 164 1.64 -33.50 -0.17
CA LEU A 164 0.22 -33.82 -0.12
C LEU A 164 -0.24 -34.67 -1.32
N ASP A 165 0.67 -34.95 -2.26
CA ASP A 165 0.43 -35.69 -3.50
C ASP A 165 -0.81 -35.19 -4.27
N THR A 166 -0.97 -33.86 -4.31
CA THR A 166 -2.15 -33.23 -4.94
C THR A 166 -1.80 -31.88 -5.55
N ARG A 167 -2.63 -31.47 -6.53
CA ARG A 167 -2.56 -30.15 -7.15
C ARG A 167 -3.32 -29.14 -6.30
N GLN A 168 -2.73 -27.94 -6.17
CA GLN A 168 -3.33 -26.81 -5.48
C GLN A 168 -3.31 -25.60 -6.39
N GLU A 169 -4.38 -24.82 -6.34
CA GLU A 169 -4.49 -23.54 -7.03
C GLU A 169 -4.25 -22.38 -6.06
N ARG A 170 -3.57 -21.35 -6.54
CA ARG A 170 -3.31 -20.12 -5.78
C ARG A 170 -3.34 -18.91 -6.70
N THR A 171 -3.84 -17.83 -6.13
CA THR A 171 -3.74 -16.50 -6.73
C THR A 171 -2.72 -15.71 -5.94
N GLU A 172 -1.69 -15.20 -6.63
CA GLU A 172 -0.67 -14.36 -6.03
C GLU A 172 -0.40 -13.16 -6.94
N THR A 173 0.11 -12.07 -6.35
CA THR A 173 0.48 -10.88 -7.11
C THR A 173 1.99 -10.82 -7.30
N PHE A 174 2.44 -10.87 -8.54
CA PHE A 174 3.84 -10.70 -8.92
C PHE A 174 4.11 -9.26 -9.32
N VAL A 175 5.30 -8.78 -8.97
CA VAL A 175 5.81 -7.47 -9.39
C VAL A 175 6.88 -7.71 -10.42
N PHE A 176 6.69 -7.13 -11.60
CA PHE A 176 7.59 -7.21 -12.73
C PHE A 176 8.34 -5.89 -12.92
N SER A 177 9.48 -5.95 -13.61
CA SER A 177 10.14 -4.75 -14.14
C SER A 177 9.21 -3.97 -15.07
N LYS A 178 9.50 -2.69 -15.28
CA LYS A 178 8.70 -1.79 -16.14
C LYS A 178 8.45 -2.33 -17.57
N ASP A 179 9.38 -3.13 -18.07
CA ASP A 179 9.38 -3.76 -19.39
C ASP A 179 8.89 -5.22 -19.37
N ALA A 180 8.40 -5.70 -18.22
CA ALA A 180 8.00 -7.08 -17.98
C ALA A 180 9.08 -8.15 -18.22
N SER A 181 10.36 -7.78 -18.34
CA SER A 181 11.43 -8.73 -18.64
C SER A 181 11.88 -9.58 -17.46
N LYS A 182 11.54 -9.18 -16.22
CA LYS A 182 11.93 -9.89 -14.98
C LYS A 182 10.84 -9.79 -13.91
N VAL A 183 10.71 -10.84 -13.10
CA VAL A 183 9.96 -10.80 -11.84
C VAL A 183 10.87 -10.26 -10.75
N LEU A 184 10.48 -9.13 -10.15
CA LEU A 184 11.18 -8.44 -9.06
C LEU A 184 10.79 -8.99 -7.69
N GLY A 185 9.61 -9.59 -7.58
CA GLY A 185 9.13 -10.19 -6.35
C GLY A 185 7.67 -10.62 -6.39
N ILE A 186 7.21 -11.15 -5.27
CA ILE A 186 5.84 -11.57 -5.03
C ILE A 186 5.28 -10.78 -3.82
N ILE A 187 4.05 -10.29 -3.91
CA ILE A 187 3.38 -9.64 -2.79
C ILE A 187 2.72 -10.72 -1.94
N TYR A 188 3.21 -10.89 -0.72
CA TYR A 188 2.64 -11.80 0.26
C TYR A 188 2.26 -11.04 1.53
N LYS A 189 1.00 -11.16 1.96
CA LYS A 189 0.45 -10.45 3.14
C LYS A 189 0.75 -8.94 3.13
N GLY A 190 0.60 -8.31 1.97
CA GLY A 190 0.83 -6.87 1.79
C GLY A 190 2.31 -6.44 1.82
N ARG A 191 3.25 -7.37 1.74
CA ARG A 191 4.70 -7.08 1.70
C ARG A 191 5.33 -7.70 0.46
N LEU A 192 6.26 -6.97 -0.15
CA LEU A 192 7.06 -7.48 -1.25
C LEU A 192 8.09 -8.49 -0.71
N GLY A 193 7.86 -9.77 -0.98
CA GLY A 193 8.84 -10.83 -0.86
C GLY A 193 9.76 -10.82 -2.07
N ARG A 194 11.07 -10.70 -1.83
CA ARG A 194 12.10 -10.86 -2.87
C ARG A 194 12.83 -12.17 -2.62
N LYS A 195 13.12 -12.92 -3.68
CA LYS A 195 14.10 -14.01 -3.59
C LYS A 195 15.47 -13.33 -3.46
N ARG A 196 16.23 -13.73 -2.45
CA ARG A 196 17.62 -13.28 -2.24
C ARG A 196 18.54 -14.11 -3.12
#